data_AF-A0A7Z9XTV8-F1
#
_entry.id   AF-A0A7Z9XTV8-F1
#
_cell.length_a   1.000
_cell.length_b   1.000
_cell.length_c   1.000
_cell.angle_alpha   90.00
_cell.angle_beta   90.00
_cell.angle_gamma   90.00
#
_symmetry.space_group_name_H-M   'P 1'
#
loop_
_entity.id
_entity.type
_entity.pdbx_description
1 polymer ?
#
loop_
_entity_poly.entity_id
_entity_poly.type
_entity_poly.pdbx_seq_one_letter_code
_entity_poly.pdbx_strand_id
1 'polypeptide(L)'
;MRYRVIMLLSLLWLSGSGLAYDIENAKRINKSCALCHGLYGQGTPGALSPRLAGLAAGYLAKELKYYRDGTREYAPMVLASAITQMTDKDIEDISEYLAAIDLEAMNLPEIPLYSGDAEKGREIYLDECKFCHKKTGRGKPKKDIPMVAGQYGIYLHNQLRKFKDRKRHHDDDPDDDLFDEFDDETLANLVASLTALTKEQEQQRKLASIKEKVAAKDEGWGGMISMAEMTGMVANVCKDCSGEDGFAGRFRVTPSGEIILSPKYKDLRRMAGITGRFKADKNGALEFIPDAKN
;
A
#
# COMPACT_ATOMS: atom_id res chain seq x y z
N MET A 1 -51.39 -9.86 52.42
CA MET A 1 -51.19 -9.31 51.07
C MET A 1 -49.70 -9.30 50.75
N ARG A 2 -49.25 -10.12 49.79
CA ARG A 2 -47.86 -10.11 49.27
C ARG A 2 -47.92 -9.66 47.81
N TYR A 3 -47.47 -8.45 47.52
CA TYR A 3 -47.37 -7.95 46.14
C TYR A 3 -46.06 -8.44 45.52
N ARG A 4 -46.17 -9.24 44.46
CA ARG A 4 -45.05 -9.61 43.60
C ARG A 4 -44.89 -8.51 42.55
N VAL A 5 -43.81 -7.75 42.64
CA VAL A 5 -43.36 -6.82 41.59
C VAL A 5 -42.68 -7.67 40.52
N ILE A 6 -43.37 -7.90 39.40
CA ILE A 6 -42.79 -8.50 38.20
C ILE A 6 -42.14 -7.36 37.42
N MET A 7 -40.82 -7.26 37.50
CA MET A 7 -40.03 -6.31 36.72
C MET A 7 -39.88 -6.88 35.30
N LEU A 8 -40.67 -6.38 34.35
CA LEU A 8 -40.53 -6.70 32.94
C LEU A 8 -39.26 -6.02 32.40
N LEU A 9 -38.20 -6.80 32.19
CA LEU A 9 -37.03 -6.37 31.43
C LEU A 9 -37.43 -6.26 29.95
N SER A 10 -37.68 -5.03 29.51
CA SER A 10 -37.80 -4.67 28.10
C SER A 10 -36.44 -4.81 27.42
N LEU A 11 -36.24 -5.91 26.70
CA LEU A 11 -35.14 -6.05 25.72
C LEU A 11 -35.38 -5.06 24.58
N LEU A 12 -34.75 -3.89 24.69
CA LEU A 12 -34.57 -2.97 23.58
C LEU A 12 -33.62 -3.65 22.58
N TRP A 13 -34.18 -4.19 21.49
CA TRP A 13 -33.39 -4.56 20.32
C TRP A 13 -32.81 -3.28 19.74
N LEU A 14 -31.54 -3.00 20.04
CA LEU A 14 -30.74 -2.09 19.23
C LEU A 14 -30.55 -2.77 17.87
N SER A 15 -31.47 -2.51 16.94
CA SER A 15 -31.21 -2.69 15.53
C SER A 15 -30.09 -1.74 15.16
N GLY A 16 -28.85 -2.23 15.21
CA GLY A 16 -27.70 -1.54 14.65
C GLY A 16 -27.90 -1.45 13.14
N SER A 17 -28.56 -0.38 12.67
CA SER A 17 -28.55 0.04 11.28
C SER A 17 -27.17 0.62 10.96
N GLY A 18 -26.13 -0.22 10.99
CA GLY A 18 -25.04 0.00 10.05
C GLY A 18 -25.64 -0.23 8.67
N LEU A 19 -25.45 0.70 7.74
CA LEU A 19 -25.82 0.50 6.34
C LEU A 19 -25.06 -0.71 5.83
N ALA A 20 -25.66 -1.89 5.93
CA ALA A 20 -25.12 -3.12 5.38
C ALA A 20 -25.39 -3.05 3.88
N TYR A 21 -24.35 -2.81 3.10
CA TYR A 21 -24.43 -2.84 1.65
C TYR A 21 -24.69 -4.28 1.15
N ASP A 22 -25.30 -4.41 -0.02
CA ASP A 22 -25.60 -5.71 -0.61
C ASP A 22 -24.37 -6.27 -1.35
N ILE A 23 -23.69 -7.20 -0.67
CA ILE A 23 -22.48 -7.86 -1.20
C ILE A 23 -22.76 -8.64 -2.48
N GLU A 24 -23.93 -9.28 -2.64
CA GLU A 24 -24.23 -10.07 -3.83
C GLU A 24 -24.54 -9.17 -5.02
N ASN A 25 -25.25 -8.05 -4.79
CA ASN A 25 -25.41 -7.00 -5.80
C ASN A 25 -24.05 -6.43 -6.21
N ALA A 26 -23.20 -6.09 -5.25
CA ALA A 26 -21.88 -5.54 -5.50
C ALA A 26 -20.99 -6.51 -6.30
N LYS A 27 -20.94 -7.80 -5.95
CA LYS A 27 -20.22 -8.83 -6.71
C LYS A 27 -20.74 -8.95 -8.13
N ARG A 28 -22.06 -8.88 -8.34
CA ARG A 28 -22.69 -8.89 -9.66
C ARG A 28 -22.20 -7.71 -10.50
N ILE A 29 -22.20 -6.50 -9.95
CA ILE A 29 -21.71 -5.28 -10.61
C ILE A 29 -20.21 -5.38 -10.90
N ASN A 30 -19.43 -5.84 -9.92
CA ASN A 30 -17.97 -5.95 -10.03
C ASN A 30 -17.51 -6.85 -11.18
N LYS A 31 -18.34 -7.78 -11.67
CA LYS A 31 -18.01 -8.57 -12.87
C LYS A 31 -17.69 -7.69 -14.07
N SER A 32 -18.43 -6.59 -14.27
CA SER A 32 -18.16 -5.62 -15.34
C SER A 32 -16.93 -4.78 -15.04
N CYS A 33 -16.78 -4.32 -13.79
CA CYS A 33 -15.63 -3.53 -13.35
C CYS A 33 -14.31 -4.31 -13.51
N ALA A 34 -14.34 -5.60 -13.20
CA ALA A 34 -13.18 -6.48 -13.20
C ALA A 34 -12.59 -6.71 -14.59
N LEU A 35 -13.35 -6.48 -15.67
CA LEU A 35 -12.87 -6.58 -17.05
C LEU A 35 -11.68 -5.64 -17.30
N CYS A 36 -11.69 -4.47 -16.67
CA CYS A 36 -10.62 -3.49 -16.79
C CYS A 36 -9.77 -3.42 -15.51
N HIS A 37 -10.40 -3.41 -14.34
CA HIS A 37 -9.74 -3.17 -13.05
C HIS A 37 -9.25 -4.45 -12.36
N GLY A 38 -9.45 -5.63 -12.96
CA GLY A 38 -9.13 -6.92 -12.36
C GLY A 38 -10.15 -7.38 -11.31
N LEU A 39 -10.10 -8.66 -10.96
CA LEU A 39 -11.10 -9.33 -10.11
C LEU A 39 -11.36 -8.61 -8.78
N TYR A 40 -10.32 -8.05 -8.18
CA TYR A 40 -10.38 -7.37 -6.89
C TYR A 40 -10.30 -5.85 -7.03
N GLY A 41 -10.34 -5.31 -8.24
CA GLY A 41 -10.08 -3.88 -8.47
C GLY A 41 -8.61 -3.51 -8.27
N GLN A 42 -7.67 -4.46 -8.43
CA GLN A 42 -6.24 -4.23 -8.25
C GLN A 42 -5.62 -3.29 -9.30
N GLY A 43 -6.34 -3.05 -10.40
CA GLY A 43 -5.91 -2.31 -11.58
C GLY A 43 -4.91 -3.09 -12.43
N THR A 44 -4.50 -2.48 -13.55
CA THR A 44 -3.43 -3.01 -14.41
C THR A 44 -2.45 -1.89 -14.77
N PRO A 45 -1.17 -2.23 -15.05
CA PRO A 45 -0.21 -1.24 -15.54
C PRO A 45 -0.75 -0.54 -16.81
N GLY A 46 -0.73 0.79 -16.80
CA GLY A 46 -1.17 1.62 -17.93
C GLY A 46 -2.10 2.75 -17.50
N ALA A 47 -2.71 3.41 -18.49
CA ALA A 47 -3.55 4.59 -18.28
C ALA A 47 -5.02 4.25 -17.96
N LEU A 48 -5.49 3.08 -18.38
CA LEU A 48 -6.93 2.83 -18.57
C LEU A 48 -7.62 2.26 -17.32
N SER A 49 -6.86 1.66 -16.39
CA SER A 49 -7.40 0.83 -15.31
C SER A 49 -6.71 1.12 -13.98
N PRO A 50 -7.05 2.22 -13.29
CA PRO A 50 -6.54 2.47 -11.94
C PRO A 50 -6.90 1.36 -10.98
N ARG A 51 -6.13 1.25 -9.90
CA ARG A 51 -6.50 0.49 -8.72
C ARG A 51 -7.70 1.15 -8.03
N LEU A 52 -8.73 0.36 -7.76
CA LEU A 52 -9.93 0.74 -7.01
C LEU A 52 -9.95 0.11 -5.61
N ALA A 53 -9.30 -1.05 -5.47
CA ALA A 53 -9.19 -1.79 -4.23
C ALA A 53 -8.68 -0.90 -3.08
N GLY A 54 -9.40 -0.90 -1.95
CA GLY A 54 -9.02 -0.18 -0.75
C GLY A 54 -9.12 1.35 -0.84
N LEU A 55 -9.68 1.91 -1.92
CA LEU A 55 -10.05 3.31 -1.94
C LEU A 55 -11.26 3.57 -1.02
N ALA A 56 -11.40 4.80 -0.53
CA ALA A 56 -12.51 5.15 0.34
C ALA A 56 -13.86 4.98 -0.39
N ALA A 57 -14.85 4.38 0.27
CA ALA A 57 -16.17 4.14 -0.31
C ALA A 57 -16.84 5.44 -0.78
N GLY A 58 -16.80 6.50 0.02
CA GLY A 58 -17.39 7.79 -0.39
C GLY A 58 -16.66 8.44 -1.56
N TYR A 59 -15.33 8.30 -1.66
CA TYR A 59 -14.59 8.72 -2.86
C TYR A 59 -15.02 7.93 -4.10
N LEU A 60 -15.10 6.60 -4.01
CA LEU A 60 -15.55 5.75 -5.12
C LEU A 60 -16.97 6.11 -5.55
N ALA A 61 -17.89 6.29 -4.60
CA ALA A 61 -19.27 6.66 -4.88
C ALA A 61 -19.36 8.02 -5.56
N LYS A 62 -18.56 9.00 -5.12
CA LYS A 62 -18.47 10.33 -5.73
C LYS A 62 -17.99 10.26 -7.17
N GLU A 63 -16.88 9.57 -7.42
CA GLU A 63 -16.33 9.41 -8.77
C GLU A 63 -17.29 8.68 -9.72
N LEU A 64 -17.96 7.63 -9.24
CA LEU A 64 -18.97 6.90 -10.00
C LEU A 64 -20.17 7.80 -10.35
N LYS A 65 -20.60 8.67 -9.44
CA LYS A 65 -21.65 9.67 -9.72
C LYS A 65 -21.20 10.67 -10.79
N TYR A 66 -19.96 11.16 -10.73
CA TYR A 66 -19.40 12.04 -11.77
C TYR A 66 -19.33 11.37 -13.14
N TYR A 67 -19.03 10.07 -13.21
CA TYR A 67 -19.13 9.34 -14.47
C TYR A 67 -20.58 9.16 -14.93
N ARG A 68 -21.53 8.99 -14.00
CA ARG A 68 -22.95 8.81 -14.30
C ARG A 68 -23.60 10.08 -14.84
N ASP A 69 -23.27 11.23 -14.26
CA ASP A 69 -23.87 12.54 -14.60
C ASP A 69 -23.11 13.31 -15.69
N GLY A 70 -21.92 12.83 -16.08
CA GLY A 70 -21.10 13.43 -17.14
C GLY A 70 -20.10 14.48 -16.66
N THR A 71 -20.07 14.81 -15.36
CA THR A 71 -19.05 15.69 -14.76
C THR A 71 -17.64 15.16 -15.01
N ARG A 72 -17.47 13.84 -15.02
CA ARG A 72 -16.23 13.17 -15.38
C ARG A 72 -16.43 12.31 -16.62
N GLU A 73 -15.88 12.74 -17.74
CA GLU A 73 -16.01 12.00 -19.00
C GLU A 73 -14.84 11.03 -19.23
N TYR A 74 -15.19 9.78 -19.53
CA TYR A 74 -14.27 8.79 -20.09
C TYR A 74 -15.07 7.63 -20.71
N ALA A 75 -15.26 7.67 -22.03
CA ALA A 75 -16.16 6.75 -22.73
C ALA A 75 -15.92 5.25 -22.43
N PRO A 76 -14.67 4.75 -22.35
CA PRO A 76 -14.44 3.35 -21.98
C PRO A 76 -15.01 2.99 -20.60
N MET A 77 -14.87 3.86 -19.60
CA MET A 77 -15.44 3.63 -18.26
C MET A 77 -16.96 3.67 -18.30
N VAL A 78 -17.55 4.69 -18.92
CA VAL A 78 -19.01 4.87 -18.94
C VAL A 78 -19.70 3.70 -19.66
N LEU A 79 -19.17 3.27 -20.80
CA LEU A 79 -19.74 2.19 -21.61
C LEU A 79 -19.54 0.81 -20.97
N ALA A 80 -18.32 0.48 -20.52
CA ALA A 80 -18.01 -0.85 -19.99
C ALA A 80 -18.67 -1.13 -18.64
N SER A 81 -18.89 -0.10 -17.83
CA SER A 81 -19.57 -0.23 -16.52
C SER A 81 -21.10 -0.20 -16.63
N ALA A 82 -21.66 0.36 -17.71
CA ALA A 82 -23.07 0.73 -17.80
C ALA A 82 -23.52 1.65 -16.63
N ILE A 83 -22.62 2.53 -16.16
CA ILE A 83 -22.82 3.40 -14.99
C ILE A 83 -24.08 4.28 -15.10
N THR A 84 -24.48 4.66 -16.32
CA THR A 84 -25.69 5.46 -16.57
C THR A 84 -26.98 4.74 -16.19
N GLN A 85 -26.94 3.42 -16.02
CA GLN A 85 -28.08 2.59 -15.60
C GLN A 85 -28.01 2.19 -14.12
N MET A 86 -26.95 2.57 -13.40
CA MET A 86 -26.80 2.23 -11.98
C MET A 86 -27.62 3.16 -11.10
N THR A 87 -28.37 2.56 -10.18
CA THR A 87 -29.06 3.28 -9.11
C THR A 87 -28.06 3.82 -8.08
N ASP A 88 -28.50 4.72 -7.20
CA ASP A 88 -27.66 5.18 -6.07
C ASP A 88 -27.24 4.02 -5.17
N LYS A 89 -28.15 3.05 -4.96
CA LYS A 89 -27.87 1.84 -4.21
C LYS A 89 -26.81 0.97 -4.89
N ASP A 90 -26.86 0.82 -6.22
CA ASP A 90 -25.82 0.09 -6.96
C ASP A 90 -24.44 0.73 -6.77
N ILE A 91 -24.36 2.07 -6.84
CA ILE A 91 -23.13 2.83 -6.63
C ILE A 91 -22.62 2.67 -5.19
N GLU A 92 -23.50 2.75 -4.19
CA GLU A 92 -23.14 2.52 -2.80
C GLU A 92 -22.60 1.10 -2.59
N ASP A 93 -23.32 0.08 -3.07
CA ASP A 93 -22.97 -1.32 -2.89
C ASP A 93 -21.59 -1.65 -3.49
N ILE A 94 -21.32 -1.23 -4.73
CA ILE A 94 -20.01 -1.47 -5.37
C ILE A 94 -18.87 -0.68 -4.71
N SER A 95 -19.16 0.53 -4.21
CA SER A 95 -18.15 1.38 -3.57
C SER A 95 -17.70 0.80 -2.24
N GLU A 96 -18.64 0.36 -1.41
CA GLU A 96 -18.34 -0.32 -0.14
C GLU A 96 -17.62 -1.65 -0.38
N TYR A 97 -18.05 -2.42 -1.38
CA TYR A 97 -17.39 -3.67 -1.74
C TYR A 97 -15.91 -3.49 -2.12
N LEU A 98 -15.60 -2.53 -3.00
CA LEU A 98 -14.23 -2.25 -3.44
C LEU A 98 -13.37 -1.63 -2.32
N ALA A 99 -13.99 -0.81 -1.46
CA ALA A 99 -13.32 -0.23 -0.29
C ALA A 99 -12.92 -1.28 0.75
N ALA A 100 -13.72 -2.35 0.89
CA ALA A 100 -13.47 -3.45 1.80
C ALA A 100 -12.37 -4.43 1.31
N ILE A 101 -11.89 -4.29 0.07
CA ILE A 101 -10.80 -5.12 -0.47
C ILE A 101 -9.49 -4.77 0.24
N ASP A 102 -9.02 -5.68 1.08
CA ASP A 102 -7.73 -5.58 1.75
C ASP A 102 -6.59 -5.95 0.78
N LEU A 103 -5.80 -4.94 0.41
CA LEU A 103 -4.66 -5.06 -0.49
C LEU A 103 -3.57 -6.01 0.04
N GLU A 104 -3.39 -6.07 1.35
CA GLU A 104 -2.33 -6.83 2.02
C GLU A 104 -2.75 -8.29 2.16
N ALA A 105 -3.97 -8.54 2.64
CA ALA A 105 -4.50 -9.90 2.77
C ALA A 105 -4.57 -10.64 1.43
N MET A 106 -4.75 -9.92 0.33
CA MET A 106 -4.86 -10.49 -1.02
C MET A 106 -3.54 -10.61 -1.77
N ASN A 107 -2.41 -10.19 -1.18
CA ASN A 107 -1.08 -10.22 -1.81
C ASN A 107 -1.09 -9.65 -3.25
N LEU A 108 -1.73 -8.49 -3.42
CA LEU A 108 -1.91 -7.90 -4.74
C LEU A 108 -0.57 -7.46 -5.34
N PRO A 109 -0.43 -7.45 -6.68
CA PRO A 109 0.83 -7.10 -7.34
C PRO A 109 1.39 -5.75 -6.89
N GLU A 110 2.72 -5.71 -6.72
CA GLU A 110 3.44 -4.44 -6.59
C GLU A 110 3.22 -3.58 -7.83
N ILE A 111 3.14 -2.26 -7.61
CA ILE A 111 2.98 -1.31 -8.71
C ILE A 111 4.35 -0.96 -9.26
N PRO A 112 4.54 -0.97 -10.59
CA PRO A 112 5.78 -0.51 -11.21
C PRO A 112 6.10 0.93 -10.81
N LEU A 113 7.39 1.20 -10.56
CA LEU A 113 7.86 2.56 -10.31
C LEU A 113 7.69 3.41 -11.56
N TYR A 114 7.34 4.68 -11.36
CA TYR A 114 7.29 5.67 -12.42
C TYR A 114 8.65 6.33 -12.60
N SER A 115 8.97 6.75 -13.82
CA SER A 115 10.20 7.48 -14.13
C SER A 115 10.15 8.90 -13.58
N GLY A 116 11.21 9.32 -12.89
CA GLY A 116 11.37 10.66 -12.33
C GLY A 116 12.31 10.63 -11.12
N ASP A 117 12.60 11.80 -10.58
CA ASP A 117 13.33 12.00 -9.33
C ASP A 117 12.36 11.88 -8.15
N ALA A 118 12.33 10.69 -7.53
CA ALA A 118 11.46 10.41 -6.39
C ALA A 118 11.81 11.23 -5.14
N GLU A 119 13.06 11.68 -4.98
CA GLU A 119 13.47 12.49 -3.83
C GLU A 119 12.93 13.91 -3.95
N LYS A 120 13.12 14.56 -5.11
CA LYS A 120 12.46 15.86 -5.39
C LYS A 120 10.94 15.78 -5.29
N GLY A 121 10.36 14.71 -5.85
CA GLY A 121 8.92 14.46 -5.73
C GLY A 121 8.45 14.27 -4.29
N ARG A 122 9.32 13.78 -3.41
CA ARG A 122 9.03 13.58 -1.98
C ARG A 122 8.91 14.91 -1.26
N GLU A 123 9.77 15.87 -1.58
CA GLU A 123 9.74 17.24 -1.03
C GLU A 123 8.41 17.92 -1.38
N ILE A 124 8.08 17.96 -2.68
CA ILE A 124 6.80 18.51 -3.18
C ILE A 124 5.61 17.83 -2.48
N TYR A 125 5.61 16.50 -2.41
CA TYR A 125 4.53 15.77 -1.77
C TYR A 125 4.39 16.10 -0.28
N LEU A 126 5.51 16.29 0.42
CA LEU A 126 5.48 16.70 1.82
C LEU A 126 4.93 18.10 1.97
N ASP A 127 5.28 19.04 1.11
CA ASP A 127 4.89 20.43 1.32
C ASP A 127 3.43 20.65 0.92
N GLU A 128 3.03 20.11 -0.23
CA GLU A 128 1.73 20.41 -0.83
C GLU A 128 0.65 19.37 -0.51
N CYS A 129 1.00 18.07 -0.53
CA CYS A 129 -0.02 17.01 -0.57
C CYS A 129 -0.29 16.36 0.79
N LYS A 130 0.69 16.34 1.70
CA LYS A 130 0.66 15.50 2.93
C LYS A 130 -0.51 15.84 3.84
N PHE A 131 -0.98 17.08 3.84
CA PHE A 131 -2.01 17.54 4.75
C PHE A 131 -3.31 16.77 4.53
N CYS A 132 -3.70 16.59 3.26
CA CYS A 132 -4.88 15.83 2.87
C CYS A 132 -4.55 14.34 2.74
N HIS A 133 -3.53 13.97 1.97
CA HIS A 133 -3.26 12.58 1.62
C HIS A 133 -2.46 11.77 2.66
N LYS A 134 -2.07 12.41 3.78
CA LYS A 134 -1.16 11.91 4.82
C LYS A 134 0.27 11.75 4.33
N LYS A 135 1.25 11.78 5.23
CA LYS A 135 2.67 11.53 4.90
C LYS A 135 2.91 10.20 4.15
N THR A 136 2.02 9.22 4.35
CA THR A 136 2.07 7.88 3.74
C THR A 136 1.25 7.76 2.45
N GLY A 137 0.56 8.80 1.98
CA GLY A 137 -0.32 8.67 0.81
C GLY A 137 -1.52 7.75 0.97
N ARG A 138 -1.90 7.39 2.20
CA ARG A 138 -3.06 6.53 2.49
C ARG A 138 -4.40 7.29 2.48
N GLY A 139 -4.38 8.61 2.32
CA GLY A 139 -5.59 9.41 2.33
C GLY A 139 -6.24 9.51 3.72
N LYS A 140 -7.48 10.00 3.73
CA LYS A 140 -8.35 10.08 4.91
C LYS A 140 -9.73 9.52 4.52
N PRO A 141 -9.97 8.20 4.66
CA PRO A 141 -11.21 7.59 4.19
C PRO A 141 -12.49 8.20 4.79
N LYS A 142 -12.47 8.59 6.06
CA LYS A 142 -13.59 9.28 6.73
C LYS A 142 -13.90 10.69 6.20
N LYS A 143 -13.06 11.20 5.30
CA LYS A 143 -13.18 12.52 4.65
C LYS A 143 -13.18 12.37 3.12
N ASP A 144 -13.33 11.15 2.62
CA ASP A 144 -13.30 10.83 1.19
C ASP A 144 -12.04 11.29 0.45
N ILE A 145 -10.95 11.54 1.19
CA ILE A 145 -9.66 11.85 0.59
C ILE A 145 -9.00 10.53 0.20
N PRO A 146 -8.76 10.29 -1.10
CA PRO A 146 -8.32 8.99 -1.58
C PRO A 146 -6.88 8.68 -1.18
N MET A 147 -6.59 7.40 -1.12
CA MET A 147 -5.23 6.89 -1.14
C MET A 147 -4.60 7.13 -2.51
N VAL A 148 -3.39 7.70 -2.51
CA VAL A 148 -2.58 7.98 -3.71
C VAL A 148 -1.34 7.08 -3.75
N ALA A 149 -0.87 6.60 -2.59
CA ALA A 149 0.17 5.59 -2.53
C ALA A 149 -0.39 4.26 -3.06
N GLY A 150 0.37 3.63 -3.95
CA GLY A 150 -0.07 2.36 -4.54
C GLY A 150 -1.18 2.55 -5.57
N GLN A 151 -1.15 3.67 -6.29
CA GLN A 151 -1.84 3.84 -7.56
C GLN A 151 -0.83 3.81 -8.72
N TYR A 152 -1.27 3.41 -9.91
CA TYR A 152 -0.41 3.32 -11.09
C TYR A 152 0.07 4.70 -11.54
N GLY A 153 1.38 4.83 -11.80
CA GLY A 153 2.00 6.11 -12.12
C GLY A 153 1.43 6.79 -13.36
N ILE A 154 1.19 6.04 -14.44
CA ILE A 154 0.59 6.59 -15.67
C ILE A 154 -0.81 7.17 -15.40
N TYR A 155 -1.62 6.50 -14.57
CA TYR A 155 -2.93 7.02 -14.19
C TYR A 155 -2.81 8.31 -13.38
N LEU A 156 -1.95 8.32 -12.36
CA LEU A 156 -1.71 9.50 -11.51
C LEU A 156 -1.24 10.69 -12.33
N HIS A 157 -0.24 10.49 -13.19
CA HIS A 157 0.27 11.52 -14.09
C HIS A 157 -0.84 12.11 -14.98
N ASN A 158 -1.69 11.26 -15.54
CA ASN A 158 -2.83 11.71 -16.35
C ASN A 158 -3.89 12.46 -15.53
N GLN A 159 -4.10 12.12 -14.25
CA GLN A 159 -5.02 12.87 -13.39
C GLN A 159 -4.46 14.24 -13.06
N LEU A 160 -3.18 14.31 -12.67
CA LEU A 160 -2.50 15.57 -12.35
C LEU A 160 -2.48 16.52 -13.55
N ARG A 161 -2.22 16.01 -14.76
CA ARG A 161 -2.35 16.80 -15.99
C ARG A 161 -3.76 17.29 -16.24
N LYS A 162 -4.79 16.50 -15.93
CA LYS A 162 -6.19 16.96 -16.06
C LYS A 162 -6.53 18.05 -15.04
N PHE A 163 -5.97 18.00 -13.83
CA PHE A 163 -6.12 19.07 -12.84
C PHE A 163 -5.42 20.35 -13.32
N LYS A 164 -4.16 20.25 -13.74
CA LYS A 164 -3.40 21.37 -14.35
C LYS A 164 -4.14 22.01 -15.53
N ASP A 165 -4.67 21.19 -16.43
CA ASP A 165 -5.39 21.66 -17.62
C ASP A 165 -6.82 22.14 -17.32
N ARG A 166 -7.27 22.09 -16.04
CA ARG A 166 -8.66 22.37 -15.61
C ARG A 166 -9.72 21.53 -16.34
N LYS A 167 -9.33 20.37 -16.88
CA LYS A 167 -10.24 19.36 -17.48
C LYS A 167 -10.89 18.46 -16.43
N ARG A 168 -10.40 18.54 -15.20
CA ARG A 168 -10.98 17.95 -13.99
C ARG A 168 -10.65 18.91 -12.86
N HIS A 169 -11.56 19.16 -11.94
CA HIS A 169 -11.30 19.98 -10.76
C HIS A 169 -10.78 19.09 -9.63
N HIS A 170 -9.72 19.54 -8.96
CA HIS A 170 -9.18 18.86 -7.79
C HIS A 170 -9.96 19.30 -6.55
N ASP A 171 -10.31 18.35 -5.68
CA ASP A 171 -11.19 18.56 -4.51
C ASP A 171 -12.53 19.27 -4.81
N ASP A 172 -13.01 19.16 -6.05
CA ASP A 172 -14.20 19.85 -6.55
C ASP A 172 -14.11 21.39 -6.46
N ASP A 173 -12.88 21.92 -6.41
CA ASP A 173 -12.57 23.34 -6.41
C ASP A 173 -12.16 23.80 -7.83
N PRO A 174 -13.00 24.61 -8.51
CA PRO A 174 -12.68 25.11 -9.84
C PRO A 174 -11.56 26.17 -9.86
N ASP A 175 -11.29 26.78 -8.71
CA ASP A 175 -10.32 27.85 -8.54
C ASP A 175 -8.98 27.34 -7.96
N ASP A 176 -8.81 26.02 -7.80
CA ASP A 176 -7.57 25.41 -7.34
C ASP A 176 -6.41 25.72 -8.29
N ASP A 177 -5.42 26.45 -7.78
CA ASP A 177 -4.22 26.91 -8.48
C ASP A 177 -2.98 26.05 -8.17
N LEU A 178 -3.12 25.01 -7.33
CA LEU A 178 -2.00 24.19 -6.85
C LEU A 178 -1.13 23.63 -7.99
N PHE A 179 -1.74 23.28 -9.11
CA PHE A 179 -1.07 22.62 -10.24
C PHE A 179 -0.60 23.59 -11.34
N ASP A 180 -0.88 24.89 -11.23
CA ASP A 180 -0.59 25.86 -12.29
C ASP A 180 0.92 25.92 -12.59
N GLU A 181 1.76 25.90 -11.55
CA GLU A 181 3.23 25.96 -11.66
C GLU A 181 3.90 24.59 -11.84
N PHE A 182 3.15 23.49 -11.85
CA PHE A 182 3.75 22.14 -11.93
C PHE A 182 4.02 21.78 -13.39
N ASP A 183 5.27 21.88 -13.85
CA ASP A 183 5.66 21.42 -15.19
C ASP A 183 5.68 19.88 -15.31
N ASP A 184 5.85 19.36 -16.53
CA ASP A 184 5.82 17.90 -16.78
C ASP A 184 6.92 17.15 -15.98
N GLU A 185 8.08 17.76 -15.74
CA GLU A 185 9.13 17.17 -14.90
C GLU A 185 8.70 17.10 -13.43
N THR A 186 8.13 18.18 -12.91
CA THR A 186 7.58 18.27 -11.55
C THR A 186 6.50 17.22 -11.33
N LEU A 187 5.59 17.08 -12.30
CA LEU A 187 4.56 16.03 -12.28
C LEU A 187 5.16 14.63 -12.30
N ALA A 188 6.17 14.39 -13.14
CA ALA A 188 6.85 13.09 -13.20
C ALA A 188 7.56 12.75 -11.88
N ASN A 189 8.27 13.71 -11.27
CA ASN A 189 8.94 13.56 -9.98
C ASN A 189 7.94 13.25 -8.87
N LEU A 190 6.84 14.01 -8.77
CA LEU A 190 5.77 13.76 -7.81
C LEU A 190 5.20 12.34 -7.95
N VAL A 191 4.93 11.89 -9.18
CA VAL A 191 4.41 10.53 -9.43
C VAL A 191 5.44 9.45 -9.11
N ALA A 192 6.73 9.67 -9.42
CA ALA A 192 7.81 8.77 -9.05
C ALA A 192 7.85 8.55 -7.53
N SER A 193 7.77 9.63 -6.75
CA SER A 193 7.64 9.59 -5.28
C SER A 193 6.42 8.78 -4.82
N LEU A 194 5.24 9.05 -5.38
CA LEU A 194 3.99 8.34 -5.02
C LEU A 194 4.06 6.83 -5.27
N THR A 195 4.68 6.41 -6.38
CA THR A 195 4.87 4.98 -6.69
C THR A 195 5.94 4.32 -5.82
N ALA A 196 6.91 5.08 -5.29
CA ALA A 196 7.92 4.58 -4.38
C ALA A 196 7.42 4.40 -2.93
N LEU A 197 6.42 5.19 -2.50
CA LEU A 197 5.86 5.15 -1.14
C LEU A 197 5.37 3.76 -0.71
N THR A 198 4.92 2.91 -1.66
CA THR A 198 4.47 1.54 -1.35
C THR A 198 5.63 0.63 -0.94
N LYS A 199 6.76 0.73 -1.63
CA LYS A 199 7.96 -0.05 -1.32
C LYS A 199 8.52 0.33 0.04
N GLU A 200 8.61 1.62 0.33
CA GLU A 200 9.03 2.11 1.64
C GLU A 200 8.12 1.59 2.75
N GLN A 201 6.80 1.64 2.54
CA GLN A 201 5.82 1.13 3.53
C GLN A 201 5.93 -0.37 3.75
N GLU A 202 6.10 -1.14 2.68
CA GLU A 202 6.29 -2.57 2.77
C GLU A 202 7.56 -2.92 3.54
N GLN A 203 8.66 -2.23 3.24
CA GLN A 203 9.92 -2.37 3.95
C GLN A 203 9.74 -2.04 5.44
N GLN A 204 9.11 -0.91 5.78
CA GLN A 204 8.85 -0.54 7.17
C GLN A 204 7.94 -1.54 7.91
N ARG A 205 6.92 -2.11 7.24
CA ARG A 205 6.07 -3.17 7.82
C ARG A 205 6.83 -4.47 8.04
N LYS A 206 7.64 -4.90 7.07
CA LYS A 206 8.53 -6.06 7.21
C LYS A 206 9.45 -5.89 8.42
N LEU A 207 10.02 -4.70 8.58
CA LEU A 207 10.85 -4.35 9.74
C LEU A 207 10.05 -4.35 11.06
N ALA A 208 8.83 -3.80 11.07
CA ALA A 208 7.98 -3.81 12.26
C ALA A 208 7.57 -5.23 12.68
N SER A 209 7.17 -6.10 11.73
CA SER A 209 6.84 -7.51 12.00
C SER A 209 8.04 -8.29 12.53
N ILE A 210 9.25 -7.99 12.03
CA ILE A 210 10.48 -8.58 12.55
C ILE A 210 10.73 -8.10 13.97
N LYS A 211 10.61 -6.79 14.26
CA LYS A 211 10.75 -6.25 15.61
C LYS A 211 9.76 -6.88 16.60
N GLU A 212 8.49 -7.05 16.22
CA GLU A 212 7.48 -7.71 17.04
C GLU A 212 7.82 -9.19 17.29
N LYS A 213 8.21 -9.94 16.26
CA LYS A 213 8.60 -11.35 16.39
C LYS A 213 9.88 -11.55 17.21
N VAL A 214 10.78 -10.57 17.21
CA VAL A 214 11.97 -10.55 18.06
C VAL A 214 11.58 -10.23 19.51
N ALA A 215 10.73 -9.21 19.73
CA ALA A 215 10.24 -8.85 21.06
C ALA A 215 9.37 -9.95 21.71
N ALA A 216 8.57 -10.68 20.93
CA ALA A 216 7.74 -11.79 21.40
C ALA A 216 8.52 -13.08 21.71
N LYS A 217 9.85 -13.09 21.51
CA LYS A 217 10.72 -14.25 21.73
C LYS A 217 11.83 -13.99 22.75
N ASP A 218 11.57 -13.12 23.72
CA ASP A 218 12.41 -12.92 24.91
C ASP A 218 12.40 -14.11 25.89
N GLU A 219 12.11 -15.33 25.41
CA GLU A 219 12.48 -16.57 26.09
C GLU A 219 13.88 -17.01 25.62
N GLY A 220 14.90 -16.28 26.10
CA GLY A 220 16.25 -16.85 26.29
C GLY A 220 17.35 -16.57 25.25
N TRP A 221 17.24 -15.52 24.42
CA TRP A 221 18.32 -15.09 23.49
C TRP A 221 18.87 -13.71 23.87
N GLY A 222 19.52 -13.59 25.04
CA GLY A 222 20.24 -12.36 25.44
C GLY A 222 21.61 -12.22 24.76
N GLY A 223 21.85 -11.07 24.13
CA GLY A 223 23.15 -10.58 23.60
C GLY A 223 23.46 -10.97 22.13
N MET A 224 24.09 -10.16 21.28
CA MET A 224 24.59 -8.77 21.34
C MET A 224 24.40 -8.13 19.95
N ILE A 225 23.29 -7.45 19.72
CA ILE A 225 23.11 -6.42 18.67
C ILE A 225 21.81 -5.67 18.99
N SER A 226 21.84 -4.35 18.92
CA SER A 226 20.68 -3.51 19.16
C SER A 226 19.60 -3.78 18.10
N MET A 227 18.35 -3.50 18.44
CA MET A 227 17.26 -3.67 17.48
C MET A 227 17.42 -2.79 16.22
N ALA A 228 18.14 -1.67 16.33
CA ALA A 228 18.44 -0.79 15.22
C ALA A 228 19.37 -1.45 14.20
N GLU A 229 20.37 -2.22 14.66
CA GLU A 229 21.35 -2.88 13.80
C GLU A 229 20.75 -4.07 13.05
N MET A 230 19.93 -4.89 13.73
CA MET A 230 19.15 -5.95 13.07
C MET A 230 18.20 -5.39 12.00
N THR A 231 17.56 -4.25 12.29
CA THR A 231 16.64 -3.57 11.36
C THR A 231 17.40 -3.04 10.14
N GLY A 232 18.58 -2.44 10.35
CA GLY A 232 19.43 -1.92 9.27
C GLY A 232 19.99 -3.00 8.34
N MET A 233 20.34 -4.18 8.88
CA MET A 233 20.80 -5.32 8.08
C MET A 233 19.67 -5.92 7.21
N VAL A 234 18.45 -6.06 7.73
CA VAL A 234 17.31 -6.58 6.95
C VAL A 234 16.83 -5.58 5.90
N ALA A 235 16.89 -4.29 6.21
CA ALA A 235 16.50 -3.23 5.31
C ALA A 235 17.56 -2.92 4.24
N ASN A 236 18.77 -3.49 4.33
CA ASN A 236 19.91 -3.17 3.48
C ASN A 236 20.33 -1.67 3.55
N VAL A 237 20.15 -1.04 4.72
CA VAL A 237 20.39 0.41 4.94
C VAL A 237 21.62 0.64 5.84
N CYS A 238 22.16 -0.40 6.46
CA CYS A 238 23.30 -0.23 7.35
C CYS A 238 24.63 -0.33 6.60
N LYS A 239 25.36 0.79 6.51
CA LYS A 239 26.74 0.80 6.01
C LYS A 239 27.77 0.32 7.04
N ASP A 240 27.47 0.48 8.35
CA ASP A 240 28.44 0.28 9.44
C ASP A 240 27.82 -0.42 10.68
N CYS A 241 27.02 -1.48 10.50
CA CYS A 241 26.48 -2.24 11.63
C CYS A 241 27.54 -3.19 12.19
N SER A 242 28.27 -2.73 13.21
CA SER A 242 29.21 -3.54 13.98
C SER A 242 28.72 -3.66 15.43
N GLY A 243 28.34 -4.87 15.86
CA GLY A 243 28.05 -5.14 17.26
C GLY A 243 29.27 -4.87 18.14
N GLU A 244 29.07 -4.47 19.41
CA GLU A 244 30.13 -4.07 20.35
C GLU A 244 31.12 -5.19 20.76
N ASP A 245 30.97 -6.39 20.23
CA ASP A 245 31.88 -7.54 20.33
C ASP A 245 32.36 -8.07 18.96
N GLY A 246 32.05 -7.36 17.87
CA GLY A 246 32.56 -7.68 16.53
C GLY A 246 31.94 -8.90 15.85
N PHE A 247 30.82 -9.45 16.37
CA PHE A 247 30.17 -10.62 15.77
C PHE A 247 28.71 -10.38 15.42
N ALA A 248 28.47 -10.13 14.13
CA ALA A 248 27.18 -10.40 13.51
C ALA A 248 26.70 -11.82 13.84
N GLY A 249 25.41 -11.98 14.15
CA GLY A 249 24.57 -13.17 13.91
C GLY A 249 25.03 -14.56 14.37
N ARG A 250 24.11 -15.32 14.99
CA ARG A 250 24.33 -16.75 15.29
C ARG A 250 24.35 -17.61 14.02
N PHE A 251 25.53 -17.74 13.45
CA PHE A 251 25.99 -18.74 12.48
C PHE A 251 27.19 -19.52 13.07
N ARG A 252 27.48 -20.71 12.53
CA ARG A 252 28.67 -21.51 12.85
C ARG A 252 29.48 -21.76 11.57
N VAL A 253 30.80 -21.62 11.62
CA VAL A 253 31.69 -21.91 10.49
C VAL A 253 32.37 -23.28 10.70
N THR A 254 32.41 -24.14 9.67
CA THR A 254 33.08 -25.45 9.75
C THR A 254 34.59 -25.33 9.58
N PRO A 255 35.40 -26.34 9.97
CA PRO A 255 36.84 -26.37 9.72
C PRO A 255 37.22 -26.29 8.23
N SER A 256 36.30 -26.62 7.32
CA SER A 256 36.45 -26.49 5.87
C SER A 256 35.99 -25.13 5.31
N GLY A 257 35.52 -24.22 6.16
CA GLY A 257 35.16 -22.83 5.79
C GLY A 257 33.70 -22.61 5.40
N GLU A 258 32.78 -23.52 5.75
CA GLU A 258 31.36 -23.40 5.41
C GLU A 258 30.55 -22.67 6.50
N ILE A 259 29.74 -21.65 6.13
CA ILE A 259 28.89 -20.90 7.08
C ILE A 259 27.51 -21.55 7.22
N ILE A 260 27.31 -22.25 8.35
CA ILE A 260 26.09 -22.93 8.76
C ILE A 260 25.24 -22.00 9.63
N LEU A 261 24.09 -21.59 9.14
CA LEU A 261 23.06 -20.97 9.98
C LEU A 261 22.40 -22.04 10.86
N SER A 262 21.91 -21.67 12.04
CA SER A 262 21.16 -22.62 12.87
C SER A 262 20.00 -23.26 12.05
N PRO A 263 19.64 -24.53 12.29
CA PRO A 263 18.67 -25.27 11.47
C PRO A 263 17.33 -24.56 11.24
N LYS A 264 16.96 -23.65 12.13
CA LYS A 264 15.74 -22.83 12.08
C LYS A 264 15.76 -21.74 11.00
N TYR A 265 16.89 -21.49 10.33
CA TYR A 265 17.09 -20.32 9.46
C TYR A 265 17.58 -20.65 8.04
N LYS A 266 17.58 -21.94 7.65
CA LYS A 266 17.87 -22.36 6.27
C LYS A 266 16.86 -21.78 5.26
N ASP A 267 15.60 -21.60 5.68
CA ASP A 267 14.54 -21.12 4.80
C ASP A 267 14.60 -19.61 4.53
N LEU A 268 15.25 -18.82 5.40
CA LEU A 268 15.36 -17.36 5.22
C LEU A 268 16.25 -16.98 4.03
N ARG A 269 17.29 -17.77 3.71
CA ARG A 269 18.14 -17.53 2.52
C ARG A 269 17.35 -17.68 1.23
N ARG A 270 16.50 -18.72 1.17
CA ARG A 270 15.63 -19.00 0.02
C ARG A 270 14.51 -17.96 -0.11
N MET A 271 13.98 -17.47 1.02
CA MET A 271 12.94 -16.44 1.03
C MET A 271 13.46 -15.03 0.73
N ALA A 272 14.74 -14.75 0.96
CA ALA A 272 15.36 -13.45 0.70
C ALA A 272 16.05 -13.32 -0.68
N GLY A 273 16.07 -14.38 -1.50
CA GLY A 273 16.61 -14.34 -2.86
C GLY A 273 18.13 -14.14 -2.97
N ILE A 274 18.88 -14.35 -1.88
CA ILE A 274 20.34 -14.19 -1.85
C ILE A 274 20.99 -15.53 -2.21
N THR A 275 21.57 -15.63 -3.41
CA THR A 275 22.36 -16.79 -3.88
C THR A 275 23.82 -16.40 -4.05
N GLY A 276 24.70 -16.93 -3.21
CA GLY A 276 26.15 -16.69 -3.22
C GLY A 276 26.83 -17.22 -1.95
N ARG A 277 28.17 -17.28 -1.96
CA ARG A 277 28.99 -17.75 -0.84
C ARG A 277 29.76 -16.58 -0.22
N PHE A 278 30.12 -16.70 1.06
CA PHE A 278 31.00 -15.74 1.73
C PHE A 278 32.32 -16.41 2.06
N LYS A 279 33.41 -15.68 1.92
CA LYS A 279 34.75 -16.13 2.29
C LYS A 279 35.39 -15.10 3.21
N ALA A 280 36.00 -15.55 4.30
CA ALA A 280 36.80 -14.67 5.14
C ALA A 280 38.16 -14.42 4.47
N ASP A 281 38.59 -13.16 4.43
CA ASP A 281 39.94 -12.80 4.01
C ASP A 281 40.97 -13.11 5.11
N LYS A 282 42.24 -12.87 4.80
CA LYS A 282 43.37 -13.13 5.71
C LYS A 282 43.33 -12.33 7.03
N ASN A 283 42.50 -11.30 7.10
CA ASN A 283 42.31 -10.45 8.26
C ASN A 283 40.97 -10.73 8.97
N GLY A 284 40.19 -11.71 8.49
CA GLY A 284 38.92 -12.13 9.08
C GLY A 284 37.70 -11.33 8.58
N ALA A 285 37.87 -10.43 7.61
CA ALA A 285 36.75 -9.70 7.01
C ALA A 285 35.98 -10.60 6.04
N LEU A 286 34.65 -10.60 6.12
CA LEU A 286 33.79 -11.42 5.26
C LEU A 286 33.59 -10.74 3.90
N GLU A 287 34.08 -11.39 2.84
CA GLU A 287 33.90 -10.97 1.45
C GLU A 287 32.77 -11.78 0.80
N PHE A 288 31.84 -11.09 0.13
CA PHE A 288 30.75 -11.72 -0.61
C PHE A 288 31.22 -12.16 -1.99
N ILE A 289 31.07 -13.45 -2.30
CA ILE A 289 31.37 -14.05 -3.59
C ILE A 289 30.05 -14.49 -4.22
N PRO A 290 29.50 -13.73 -5.19
CA PRO A 290 28.32 -14.16 -5.92
C PRO A 290 28.61 -15.47 -6.66
N ASP A 291 27.64 -16.38 -6.73
CA ASP A 291 27.78 -17.56 -7.58
C ASP A 291 27.89 -17.10 -9.04
N ALA A 292 28.77 -17.73 -9.83
CA ALA A 292 28.93 -17.39 -11.23
C ALA A 292 27.59 -17.56 -11.96
N LYS A 293 27.19 -16.52 -12.73
CA LYS A 293 25.97 -16.57 -13.54
C LYS A 293 26.02 -17.77 -14.49
N ASN A 294 25.05 -18.67 -14.36
CA ASN A 294 24.59 -19.46 -15.50
C ASN A 294 23.68 -18.60 -16.37
#